data_AF-A0A1F6PAP5-F1
#
_entry.id   AF-A0A1F6PAP5-F1
#
_cell.length_a   1.000
_cell.length_b   1.000
_cell.length_c   1.000
_cell.angle_alpha   90.00
_cell.angle_beta   90.00
_cell.angle_gamma   90.00
#
_symmetry.space_group_name_H-M   'P 1'
#
loop_
_entity.id
_entity.type
_entity.pdbx_description
1 polymer ?
#
loop_
_entity_poly.entity_id
_entity_poly.type
_entity_poly.pdbx_seq_one_letter_code
_entity_poly.pdbx_strand_id
1 'polypeptide(L)'
;MKVLKDGKFGKIWKAVVKCKGIKSMDVAGCGAELEVESADLVPMLWYGTHFAHKYAGVKCVQCGVYSAVKDVPDSVWSKVKAKKAVFDGTDESI
;
A
#
# COMPACT_ATOMS: atom_id res chain seq x y z
N MET A 1 -14.48 17.46 -19.14
CA MET A 1 -14.94 17.40 -17.74
C MET A 1 -14.15 18.43 -16.93
N LYS A 2 -14.84 19.39 -16.30
CA LYS A 2 -14.22 20.44 -15.47
C LYS A 2 -14.14 19.95 -14.03
N VAL A 3 -12.93 19.84 -13.47
CA VAL A 3 -12.72 19.60 -12.05
C VAL A 3 -11.98 20.81 -11.48
N LEU A 4 -12.71 21.70 -10.83
CA LEU A 4 -12.15 22.72 -9.95
C LEU A 4 -13.13 22.97 -8.80
N LYS A 5 -12.62 22.82 -7.57
CA LYS A 5 -12.69 23.78 -6.44
C LYS A 5 -12.75 23.01 -5.11
N ASP A 6 -11.68 23.09 -4.33
CA ASP A 6 -11.70 23.79 -3.04
C ASP A 6 -10.29 23.99 -2.49
N GLY A 7 -10.01 25.22 -2.04
CA GLY A 7 -8.71 25.71 -1.63
C GLY A 7 -8.28 25.24 -0.25
N LYS A 8 -7.81 24.00 -0.13
CA LYS A 8 -6.97 23.55 0.99
C LYS A 8 -5.73 22.83 0.45
N PHE A 9 -4.55 23.22 0.94
CA PHE A 9 -3.30 22.51 0.74
C PHE A 9 -3.43 21.08 1.28
N GLY A 10 -3.87 20.16 0.42
CA GLY A 10 -4.15 18.79 0.81
C GLY A 10 -4.59 17.98 -0.40
N LYS A 11 -3.77 17.95 -1.45
CA LYS A 11 -3.97 16.98 -2.54
C LYS A 11 -3.94 15.58 -1.92
N ILE A 12 -5.11 14.99 -1.73
CA ILE A 12 -5.25 13.57 -1.40
C ILE A 12 -4.65 12.83 -2.60
N TRP A 13 -3.55 12.13 -2.36
CA TRP A 13 -2.95 11.31 -3.39
C TRP A 13 -3.87 10.14 -3.69
N LYS A 14 -4.08 9.88 -4.98
CA LYS A 14 -4.90 8.78 -5.49
C LYS A 14 -4.12 8.02 -6.56
N ALA A 15 -4.24 6.70 -6.57
CA ALA A 15 -3.71 5.85 -7.62
C ALA A 15 -4.63 4.66 -7.87
N VAL A 16 -4.58 4.12 -9.10
CA VAL A 16 -5.27 2.87 -9.43
C VAL A 16 -4.25 1.74 -9.33
N VAL A 17 -4.54 0.74 -8.49
CA VAL A 17 -3.68 -0.40 -8.23
C VAL A 17 -4.43 -1.68 -8.52
N LYS A 18 -3.85 -2.55 -9.34
CA LYS A 18 -4.41 -3.88 -9.57
C LYS A 18 -4.08 -4.81 -8.41
N CYS A 19 -5.09 -5.47 -7.84
CA CYS A 19 -4.94 -6.46 -6.79
C CYS A 19 -4.24 -7.71 -7.34
N LYS A 20 -2.93 -7.79 -7.14
CA LYS A 20 -2.11 -8.96 -7.54
C LYS A 20 -1.78 -9.87 -6.36
N GLY A 21 -2.07 -9.43 -5.14
CA GLY A 21 -1.51 -10.06 -3.94
C GLY A 21 -0.06 -9.64 -3.73
N ILE A 22 0.48 -9.92 -2.56
CA ILE A 22 1.91 -9.72 -2.27
C ILE A 22 2.57 -11.08 -2.40
N LYS A 23 3.63 -11.14 -3.21
CA LYS A 23 4.33 -12.39 -3.54
C LYS A 23 4.85 -13.12 -2.31
N SER A 24 5.29 -12.40 -1.27
CA SER A 24 5.73 -12.95 0.02
C SER A 24 4.64 -13.67 0.80
N MET A 25 3.36 -13.34 0.58
CA MET A 25 2.25 -13.97 1.30
C MET A 25 1.80 -15.28 0.66
N ASP A 26 2.33 -15.66 -0.52
CA ASP A 26 1.85 -16.78 -1.34
C ASP A 26 0.32 -16.75 -1.62
N VAL A 27 -0.33 -15.59 -1.44
CA VAL A 27 -1.76 -15.41 -1.70
C VAL A 27 -1.95 -14.63 -3.00
N ALA A 28 -2.55 -15.29 -3.98
CA ALA A 28 -2.93 -14.65 -5.24
C ALA A 28 -4.04 -13.59 -5.01
N GLY A 29 -3.85 -12.41 -5.59
CA GLY A 29 -4.89 -11.38 -5.62
C GLY A 29 -6.03 -11.73 -6.59
N CYS A 30 -7.18 -11.09 -6.40
CA CYS A 30 -8.37 -11.30 -7.25
C CYS A 30 -8.31 -10.61 -8.63
N GLY A 31 -7.28 -9.81 -8.90
CA GLY A 31 -7.12 -9.09 -10.17
C GLY A 31 -7.95 -7.81 -10.31
N ALA A 32 -8.71 -7.44 -9.28
CA ALA A 32 -9.54 -6.23 -9.28
C ALA A 32 -8.71 -4.95 -9.35
N GLU A 33 -9.24 -3.91 -9.99
CA GLU A 33 -8.66 -2.57 -9.98
C GLU A 33 -9.18 -1.82 -8.75
N LEU A 34 -8.25 -1.36 -7.91
CA LEU A 34 -8.54 -0.66 -6.66
C LEU A 34 -8.15 0.80 -6.83
N GLU A 35 -9.10 1.71 -6.63
CA GLU A 35 -8.79 3.12 -6.40
C GLU A 35 -8.28 3.27 -4.97
N VAL A 36 -7.02 3.64 -4.82
CA VAL A 36 -6.33 3.74 -3.54
C VAL A 36 -6.06 5.19 -3.22
N GLU A 37 -6.50 5.64 -2.06
CA GLU A 37 -6.16 6.96 -1.54
C GLU A 37 -5.06 6.88 -0.48
N SER A 38 -4.44 8.03 -0.18
CA SER A 38 -3.43 8.11 0.90
C SER A 38 -3.91 7.61 2.27
N ALA A 39 -5.24 7.60 2.51
CA ALA A 39 -5.82 7.12 3.76
C ALA A 39 -5.86 5.59 3.85
N ASP A 40 -6.04 4.91 2.71
CA ASP A 40 -6.15 3.45 2.59
C ASP A 40 -4.80 2.76 2.64
N LEU A 41 -3.72 3.52 2.41
CA LEU A 41 -2.37 3.03 2.52
C LEU A 41 -2.05 2.60 3.95
N VAL A 42 -1.57 1.37 4.06
CA VAL A 42 -0.96 0.82 5.27
C VAL A 42 0.54 0.67 5.04
N PRO A 43 1.38 1.05 6.02
CA PRO A 43 2.77 0.64 5.95
C PRO A 43 2.83 -0.86 6.14
N MET A 44 3.55 -1.54 5.27
CA MET A 44 3.84 -2.95 5.37
C MET A 44 5.33 -3.14 5.64
N LEU A 45 5.63 -4.20 6.38
CA LEU A 45 6.99 -4.58 6.75
C LEU A 45 7.21 -6.03 6.34
N TRP A 46 8.33 -6.28 5.69
CA TRP A 46 8.84 -7.62 5.46
C TRP A 46 10.29 -7.71 5.94
N TYR A 47 10.66 -8.85 6.54
CA TYR A 47 12.03 -9.11 6.95
C TYR A 47 12.71 -9.92 5.85
N GLY A 48 13.57 -9.27 5.09
CA GLY A 48 14.52 -10.00 4.25
C GLY A 48 15.66 -10.55 5.11
N THR A 49 16.57 -11.31 4.50
CA THR A 49 17.69 -12.02 5.17
C THR A 49 18.54 -11.15 6.09
N HIS A 50 18.65 -9.84 5.84
CA HIS A 50 19.54 -8.94 6.59
C HIS A 50 18.90 -7.65 7.08
N PHE A 51 17.78 -7.21 6.50
CA PHE A 51 17.18 -5.90 6.82
C PHE A 51 15.66 -5.94 6.74
N ALA A 52 15.03 -5.11 7.58
CA ALA A 52 13.60 -4.90 7.54
C ALA A 52 13.25 -3.90 6.42
N HIS A 53 12.45 -4.34 5.46
CA HIS A 53 12.05 -3.53 4.32
C HIS A 53 10.63 -3.02 4.55
N LYS A 54 10.45 -1.70 4.47
CA LYS A 54 9.14 -1.04 4.60
C LYS A 54 8.64 -0.61 3.23
N TYR A 55 7.37 -0.89 2.95
CA TYR A 55 6.72 -0.50 1.69
C TYR A 55 5.25 -0.16 1.93
N ALA A 56 4.64 0.57 1.01
CA ALA A 56 3.22 0.88 1.07
C ALA A 56 2.39 -0.27 0.52
N GLY A 57 1.37 -0.69 1.25
CA GLY A 57 0.38 -1.66 0.80
C GLY A 57 -1.04 -1.13 0.94
N VAL A 58 -1.97 -1.81 0.29
CA VAL A 58 -3.41 -1.59 0.44
C VAL A 58 -4.09 -2.94 0.61
N LYS A 59 -5.13 -3.01 1.45
CA LYS A 59 -5.95 -4.21 1.59
C LYS A 59 -7.04 -4.20 0.51
N CYS A 60 -7.13 -5.25 -0.29
CA CYS A 60 -8.21 -5.39 -1.26
C CYS A 60 -9.55 -5.58 -0.53
N VAL A 61 -10.53 -4.74 -0.85
CA VAL A 61 -11.88 -4.85 -0.27
C VAL A 61 -12.66 -6.07 -0.78
N GLN A 62 -12.28 -6.62 -1.94
CA GLN A 62 -12.98 -7.77 -2.53
C GLN A 62 -12.49 -9.11 -2.00
N CYS A 63 -11.17 -9.34 -1.97
CA CYS A 63 -10.61 -10.62 -1.50
C CYS A 63 -9.89 -10.54 -0.15
N GLY A 64 -9.78 -9.35 0.46
CA GLY A 64 -9.09 -9.15 1.72
C GLY A 64 -7.56 -9.24 1.65
N VAL A 65 -6.99 -9.56 0.48
CA VAL A 65 -5.55 -9.75 0.28
C VAL A 65 -4.87 -8.39 0.16
N TYR A 66 -3.69 -8.26 0.77
CA TYR A 66 -2.88 -7.05 0.63
C TYR A 66 -2.22 -6.99 -0.76
N SER A 67 -2.00 -5.80 -1.29
CA SER A 67 -1.27 -5.58 -2.54
C SER A 67 -0.29 -4.44 -2.36
N ALA A 68 0.91 -4.60 -2.88
CA ALA A 68 1.94 -3.58 -2.83
C ALA A 68 1.57 -2.42 -3.77
N VAL A 69 1.70 -1.20 -3.27
CA VAL A 69 1.44 0.03 -4.01
C VAL A 69 2.78 0.62 -4.44
N LYS A 70 3.00 0.72 -5.74
CA LYS A 70 4.18 1.37 -6.32
C LYS A 70 3.95 2.86 -6.46
N ASP A 71 5.03 3.63 -6.54
CA ASP A 71 5.01 5.06 -6.88
C ASP A 71 4.29 5.97 -5.87
N VAL A 72 4.35 5.60 -4.58
CA VAL A 72 3.86 6.48 -3.49
C VAL A 72 4.87 7.61 -3.26
N PRO A 73 4.47 8.90 -3.41
CA PRO A 73 5.36 10.02 -3.16
C PRO A 73 5.84 10.07 -1.70
N ASP A 74 7.08 10.51 -1.47
CA ASP A 74 7.67 10.58 -0.12
C ASP A 74 6.86 11.42 0.87
N SER A 75 6.16 12.44 0.38
CA SER A 75 5.28 13.30 1.18
C SER A 75 4.03 12.56 1.70
N VAL A 76 3.56 11.57 0.93
CA VAL A 76 2.46 10.67 1.32
C VAL A 76 3.01 9.56 2.20
N TRP A 77 4.10 8.93 1.77
CA TRP A 77 4.74 7.84 2.51
C TRP A 77 5.19 8.25 3.91
N SER A 78 5.68 9.48 4.08
CA SER A 78 6.09 10.00 5.38
C SER A 78 4.94 10.10 6.39
N LYS A 79 3.70 10.25 5.93
CA LYS A 79 2.50 10.20 6.79
C LYS A 79 2.06 8.76 7.07
N VAL A 80 2.22 7.88 6.08
CA VAL A 80 1.85 6.46 6.19
C VAL A 80 2.81 5.70 7.12
N LYS A 81 4.13 5.91 7.01
CA LYS A 81 5.17 5.24 7.82
C LYS A 81 5.07 5.50 9.33
N ALA A 82 4.34 6.54 9.74
CA ALA A 82 4.07 6.85 11.14
C ALA A 82 3.04 5.91 11.78
N LYS A 83 2.28 5.16 10.97
CA LYS A 83 1.32 4.14 11.43
C LYS A 83 2.04 2.82 11.76
N LYS A 84 1.40 1.97 12.57
CA LYS A 84 1.87 0.61 12.86
C LYS A 84 1.93 -0.20 11.56
N ALA A 85 3.09 -0.77 11.26
CA ALA A 85 3.27 -1.57 10.06
C ALA A 85 2.57 -2.93 10.19
N VAL A 86 1.91 -3.36 9.12
CA VAL A 86 1.39 -4.71 8.97
C VAL A 86 2.55 -5.59 8.54
N PHE A 87 2.85 -6.61 9.35
CA PHE A 87 3.86 -7.60 8.97
C PHE A 87 3.28 -8.48 7.86
N ASP A 88 4.02 -8.61 6.76
CA ASP A 88 3.54 -9.37 5.60
C ASP A 88 3.75 -10.89 5.72
N GLY A 89 4.32 -11.36 6.83
CA GLY A 89 4.45 -12.78 7.11
C GLY A 89 5.70 -13.43 6.51
N THR A 90 6.51 -12.73 5.70
CA THR A 90 7.86 -13.22 5.40
C THR A 90 8.80 -12.92 6.56
N ASP A 91 8.88 -13.91 7.43
CA ASP A 91 10.09 -14.21 8.18
C ASP A 91 10.89 -15.16 7.28
N GLU A 92 11.79 -14.64 6.44
CA GLU A 92 12.89 -15.49 5.97
C GLU A 92 13.85 -15.72 7.16
N SER A 93 13.36 -16.31 8.25
CA SER A 93 14.24 -17.04 9.18
C SER A 93 14.59 -18.35 8.48
N ILE A 94 15.86 -18.49 8.06
CA ILE A 94 16.90 -19.23 8.81
C ILE A 94 16.58 -20.72 8.86
#